data_AF-A0A8I1PMQ0-F1
#
_entry.id   AF-A0A8I1PMQ0-F1
#
_cell.length_a   1.000
_cell.length_b   1.000
_cell.length_c   1.000
_cell.angle_alpha   90.00
_cell.angle_beta   90.00
_cell.angle_gamma   90.00
#
_symmetry.space_group_name_H-M   'P 1'
#
loop_
_entity.id
_entity.type
_entity.pdbx_description
1 polymer ?
#
loop_
_entity_poly.entity_id
_entity_poly.type
_entity_poly.pdbx_seq_one_letter_code
_entity_poly.pdbx_strand_id
1 'polypeptide(L)'
;MLRLTDPEANLEGEYEFDNYVDMGTVKTRRVEVDVQVINYVANDLIGFRGNVDTWDSIDGGIVNDCDATVYVATTNDDPAGSPVYGEWTPFFVADLTCRGMKFKIKLERGSTTNNLDVSVLTVHVKEAV
;
A
#
# COMPACT_ATOMS: atom_id res chain seq x y z
N MET A 1 -4.41 9.71 5.44
CA MET A 1 -4.13 8.41 6.04
C MET A 1 -5.05 7.39 5.40
N LEU A 2 -4.49 6.35 4.80
CA LEU A 2 -5.27 5.25 4.20
C LEU A 2 -5.39 4.12 5.23
N ARG A 3 -6.61 3.61 5.42
CA ARG A 3 -6.91 2.52 6.35
C ARG A 3 -8.15 1.76 5.90
N LEU A 4 -8.28 0.50 6.31
CA LEU A 4 -9.53 -0.24 6.14
C LEU A 4 -10.58 0.32 7.12
N THR A 5 -11.74 0.72 6.61
CA THR A 5 -12.77 1.43 7.39
C THR A 5 -13.97 0.57 7.78
N ASP A 6 -14.13 -0.61 7.16
CA ASP A 6 -15.14 -1.61 7.54
C ASP A 6 -14.44 -2.83 8.17
N PRO A 7 -14.28 -2.85 9.51
CA PRO A 7 -13.60 -3.93 10.22
C PRO A 7 -14.34 -5.27 10.18
N GLU A 8 -15.64 -5.30 9.91
CA GLU A 8 -16.44 -6.50 10.18
C GLU A 8 -16.61 -7.42 8.95
N ALA A 9 -16.39 -6.92 7.74
CA ALA A 9 -16.56 -7.71 6.50
C ALA A 9 -15.34 -7.73 5.57
N ASN A 10 -14.53 -6.66 5.55
CA ASN A 10 -13.51 -6.48 4.53
C ASN A 10 -12.10 -6.76 5.07
N LEU A 11 -11.55 -7.91 4.70
CA LEU A 11 -10.16 -8.28 4.99
C LEU A 11 -9.16 -7.64 4.03
N GLU A 12 -9.63 -6.99 2.97
CA GLU A 12 -8.80 -6.34 1.97
C GLU A 12 -9.36 -4.99 1.52
N GLY A 13 -8.50 -4.17 0.95
CA GLY A 13 -8.88 -2.91 0.31
C GLY A 13 -7.79 -2.45 -0.66
N GLU A 14 -8.20 -1.82 -1.76
CA GLU A 14 -7.28 -1.29 -2.76
C GLU A 14 -7.46 0.21 -2.94
N TYR A 15 -6.35 0.88 -3.21
CA TYR A 15 -6.32 2.27 -3.63
C TYR A 15 -5.41 2.41 -4.86
N GLU A 16 -5.99 2.73 -6.01
CA GLU A 16 -5.27 3.14 -7.22
C GLU A 16 -5.02 4.65 -7.17
N PHE A 17 -3.83 5.09 -7.60
CA PHE A 17 -3.50 6.51 -7.64
C PHE A 17 -4.30 7.19 -8.75
N ASP A 18 -4.85 8.37 -8.48
CA ASP A 18 -5.68 9.10 -9.45
C ASP A 18 -4.96 9.41 -10.78
N ASN A 19 -3.64 9.64 -10.72
CA ASN A 19 -2.83 10.03 -11.88
C ASN A 19 -1.89 8.91 -12.32
N TYR A 20 -1.78 8.73 -13.64
CA TYR A 20 -0.70 7.97 -14.25
C TYR A 20 0.56 8.84 -14.41
N VAL A 21 1.70 8.18 -14.59
CA VAL A 21 2.96 8.82 -15.01
C VAL A 21 3.15 8.59 -16.50
N ASP A 22 3.44 9.64 -17.26
CA ASP A 22 3.90 9.56 -18.66
C ASP A 22 5.30 10.16 -18.80
N MET A 23 6.26 9.35 -19.24
CA MET A 23 7.65 9.75 -19.47
C MET A 23 7.92 10.15 -20.93
N GLY A 24 6.91 10.10 -21.80
CA GLY A 24 6.96 10.51 -23.22
C GLY A 24 7.75 9.58 -24.13
N THR A 25 8.64 8.74 -23.61
CA THR A 25 9.44 7.78 -24.37
C THR A 25 9.61 6.47 -23.62
N VAL A 26 9.74 5.35 -24.34
CA VAL A 26 10.07 4.05 -23.74
C VAL A 26 11.55 4.04 -23.36
N LYS A 27 11.84 4.11 -22.06
CA LYS A 27 13.20 4.04 -21.52
C LYS A 27 13.19 3.33 -20.17
N THR A 28 14.35 2.81 -19.77
CA THR A 28 14.54 2.27 -18.42
C THR A 28 14.57 3.40 -17.39
N ARG A 29 13.80 3.23 -16.31
CA ARG A 29 13.69 4.18 -15.20
C ARG A 29 13.70 3.41 -13.89
N ARG A 30 14.34 3.97 -12.87
CA ARG A 30 14.32 3.42 -11.53
C ARG A 30 13.10 3.95 -10.79
N VAL A 31 12.32 3.05 -10.21
CA VAL A 31 11.11 3.38 -9.46
C VAL A 31 11.26 2.86 -8.03
N GLU A 32 10.96 3.71 -7.06
CA GLU A 32 11.12 3.44 -5.63
C GLU A 32 9.85 3.87 -4.87
N VAL A 33 9.45 3.10 -3.87
CA VAL A 33 8.32 3.41 -3.00
C VAL A 33 8.82 3.89 -1.64
N ASP A 34 8.25 4.99 -1.15
CA ASP A 34 8.28 5.36 0.26
C ASP A 34 6.89 5.11 0.87
N VAL A 35 6.82 4.14 1.78
CA VAL A 35 5.58 3.74 2.43
C VAL A 35 5.82 3.56 3.93
N GLN A 36 4.96 4.16 4.74
CA GLN A 36 4.97 4.01 6.20
C GLN A 36 3.65 3.42 6.66
N VAL A 37 3.76 2.29 7.35
CA VAL A 37 2.61 1.50 7.81
C VAL A 37 2.79 1.17 9.28
N ILE A 38 1.70 1.27 10.02
CA ILE A 38 1.59 0.80 11.40
C ILE A 38 0.42 -0.18 11.49
N ASN A 39 0.66 -1.31 12.15
CA ASN A 39 -0.34 -2.35 12.39
C ASN A 39 -0.78 -2.29 13.85
N TYR A 40 -2.06 -2.50 14.12
CA TYR A 40 -2.63 -2.40 15.46
C TYR A 40 -3.90 -3.23 15.63
N VAL A 41 -4.25 -3.54 16.87
CA VAL A 41 -5.52 -4.17 17.23
C VAL A 41 -6.56 -3.08 17.43
N ALA A 42 -7.57 -3.02 16.56
CA ALA A 42 -8.48 -1.88 16.47
C ALA A 42 -9.42 -1.72 17.68
N ASN A 43 -9.73 -2.82 18.37
CA ASN A 43 -10.62 -2.83 19.53
C ASN A 43 -9.88 -2.84 20.89
N ASP A 44 -8.55 -2.82 20.88
CA ASP A 44 -7.73 -2.95 22.09
C ASP A 44 -7.41 -1.58 22.72
N LEU A 45 -8.45 -0.79 22.99
CA LEU A 45 -8.30 0.52 23.61
C LEU A 45 -8.24 0.40 25.13
N ILE A 46 -7.38 1.21 25.76
CA ILE A 46 -7.24 1.27 27.23
C ILE A 46 -8.61 1.43 27.92
N GLY A 47 -9.52 2.24 27.37
CA GLY A 47 -10.85 2.48 27.94
C GLY A 47 -11.79 1.27 27.92
N PHE A 48 -11.49 0.23 27.14
CA PHE A 48 -12.24 -1.03 27.11
C PHE A 48 -11.62 -2.12 27.99
N ARG A 49 -10.41 -1.89 28.51
CA ARG A 49 -9.73 -2.84 29.41
C ARG A 49 -10.15 -2.60 30.87
N GLY A 50 -10.05 -3.66 31.68
CA GLY A 50 -10.29 -3.63 33.12
C GLY A 50 -9.16 -2.95 33.91
N ASN A 51 -9.03 -3.26 35.21
CA ASN A 51 -7.96 -2.71 36.04
C ASN A 51 -6.58 -3.02 35.43
N VAL A 52 -5.73 -2.00 35.29
CA VAL A 52 -4.38 -2.10 34.72
C VAL A 52 -3.51 -3.13 35.44
N ASP A 53 -3.71 -3.30 36.75
CA ASP A 53 -2.96 -4.28 37.55
C ASP A 53 -3.24 -5.74 37.14
N THR A 54 -4.33 -6.00 36.41
CA THR A 54 -4.69 -7.35 35.95
C THR A 54 -4.27 -7.62 34.50
N TRP A 55 -3.55 -6.70 33.86
CA TRP A 55 -3.15 -6.88 32.46
C TRP A 55 -1.89 -7.72 32.37
N ASP A 56 -1.93 -8.74 31.51
CA ASP A 56 -0.74 -9.55 31.21
C ASP A 56 0.34 -8.74 30.48
N SER A 57 -0.07 -7.72 29.72
CA SER A 57 0.82 -6.83 28.97
C SER A 57 0.21 -5.45 28.77
N ILE A 58 1.03 -4.41 28.92
CA ILE A 58 0.68 -3.04 28.54
C ILE A 58 0.60 -2.91 27.02
N ASP A 59 1.50 -3.57 26.29
CA ASP A 59 1.64 -3.46 24.83
C ASP A 59 0.54 -4.20 24.05
N GLY A 60 -0.20 -5.10 24.71
CA GLY A 60 -1.26 -5.90 24.07
C GLY A 60 -0.72 -7.07 23.24
N GLY A 61 -1.52 -7.51 22.26
CA GLY A 61 -1.20 -8.62 21.36
C GLY A 61 -0.29 -8.20 20.20
N ILE A 62 0.51 -9.15 19.70
CA ILE A 62 1.31 -8.94 18.48
C ILE A 62 0.40 -9.05 17.26
N VAL A 63 0.45 -8.06 16.38
CA VAL A 63 -0.21 -8.08 15.06
C VAL A 63 0.80 -8.50 14.01
N ASN A 64 0.58 -9.65 13.37
CA ASN A 64 1.49 -10.25 12.39
C ASN A 64 0.78 -10.77 11.13
N ASP A 65 -0.45 -10.34 10.91
CA ASP A 65 -1.33 -10.77 9.84
C ASP A 65 -1.85 -9.59 9.01
N CYS A 66 -1.14 -8.45 9.00
CA CYS A 66 -1.51 -7.28 8.22
C CYS A 66 -0.39 -6.93 7.23
N ASP A 67 -0.76 -6.76 5.96
CA ASP A 67 0.15 -6.51 4.85
C ASP A 67 -0.29 -5.31 4.00
N ALA A 68 0.70 -4.56 3.51
CA ALA A 68 0.51 -3.44 2.60
C ALA A 68 1.45 -3.61 1.39
N THR A 69 0.88 -3.91 0.24
CA THR A 69 1.65 -4.23 -0.97
C THR A 69 1.41 -3.17 -2.04
N VAL A 70 2.49 -2.55 -2.54
CA VAL A 70 2.43 -1.57 -3.63
C VAL A 70 2.71 -2.28 -4.96
N TYR A 71 1.92 -1.95 -5.97
CA TYR A 71 1.96 -2.53 -7.30
C TYR A 71 2.18 -1.46 -8.36
N VAL A 72 2.81 -1.87 -9.45
CA VAL A 72 2.96 -1.09 -10.69
C VAL A 72 2.34 -1.85 -11.86
N ALA A 73 1.67 -1.12 -12.75
CA ALA A 73 1.32 -1.58 -14.08
C ALA A 73 1.97 -0.63 -15.10
N THR A 74 2.54 -1.19 -16.17
CA THR A 74 3.31 -0.41 -17.16
C THR A 74 2.68 -0.50 -18.55
N THR A 75 2.95 0.50 -19.39
CA THR A 75 2.58 0.51 -20.81
C THR A 75 3.68 1.14 -21.66
N ASN A 76 3.78 0.69 -22.92
CA ASN A 76 4.60 1.35 -23.95
C ASN A 76 3.77 2.31 -24.81
N ASP A 77 2.44 2.28 -24.69
CA ASP A 77 1.53 3.15 -25.42
C ASP A 77 1.51 4.56 -24.84
N ASP A 78 0.86 5.48 -25.55
CA ASP A 78 0.58 6.83 -25.06
C ASP A 78 -0.48 6.83 -23.96
N PRO A 79 -0.15 7.21 -22.71
CA PRO A 79 -1.12 7.24 -21.62
C PRO A 79 -2.28 8.22 -21.84
N ALA A 80 -2.09 9.27 -22.65
CA ALA A 80 -3.14 10.24 -22.97
C ALA A 80 -4.07 9.78 -24.11
N GLY A 81 -3.74 8.67 -24.78
CA GLY A 81 -4.54 8.08 -25.86
C GLY A 81 -5.52 7.02 -25.34
N SER A 82 -5.28 5.77 -25.74
CA SER A 82 -6.02 4.59 -25.29
C SER A 82 -5.02 3.48 -24.94
N PRO A 83 -4.22 3.69 -23.89
CA PRO A 83 -3.12 2.79 -23.55
C PRO A 83 -3.63 1.42 -23.08
N VAL A 84 -2.90 0.36 -23.40
CA VAL A 84 -3.08 -0.94 -22.76
C VAL A 84 -1.99 -1.11 -21.71
N TYR A 85 -2.39 -1.20 -20.44
CA TYR A 85 -1.49 -1.50 -19.34
C TYR A 85 -1.35 -3.00 -19.15
N GLY A 86 -0.14 -3.45 -18.82
CA GLY A 86 0.12 -4.84 -18.45
C GLY A 86 -0.40 -5.19 -17.04
N GLU A 87 -0.09 -6.42 -16.62
CA GLU A 87 -0.48 -6.94 -15.31
C GLU A 87 0.13 -6.12 -14.16
N TRP A 88 -0.64 -6.01 -13.06
CA TRP A 88 -0.15 -5.41 -11.83
C TRP A 88 0.93 -6.29 -11.19
N THR A 89 2.11 -5.72 -10.97
CA THR A 89 3.26 -6.44 -10.41
C THR A 89 3.71 -5.78 -9.11
N PRO A 90 3.90 -6.53 -8.01
CA PRO A 90 4.34 -5.93 -6.75
C PRO A 90 5.78 -5.43 -6.87
N PHE A 91 6.07 -4.30 -6.25
CA PHE A 91 7.42 -3.74 -6.23
C PHE A 91 7.67 -2.90 -4.97
N PHE A 92 8.95 -2.77 -4.62
CA PHE A 92 9.43 -1.80 -3.63
C PHE A 92 10.48 -0.89 -4.28
N VAL A 93 11.39 -1.51 -5.04
CA VAL A 93 12.37 -0.85 -5.89
C VAL A 93 12.52 -1.68 -7.17
N ALA A 94 12.42 -1.06 -8.34
CA ALA A 94 12.56 -1.76 -9.62
C ALA A 94 13.12 -0.85 -10.72
N ASP A 95 13.81 -1.46 -11.70
CA ASP A 95 14.17 -0.80 -12.96
C ASP A 95 13.18 -1.26 -14.04
N LEU A 96 12.35 -0.33 -14.55
CA LEU A 96 11.26 -0.63 -15.47
C LEU A 96 11.52 0.05 -16.82
N THR A 97 11.40 -0.72 -17.91
CA THR A 97 11.47 -0.19 -19.28
C THR A 97 10.06 -0.02 -19.82
N CYS A 98 9.56 1.21 -19.80
CA CYS A 98 8.21 1.54 -20.24
C CYS A 98 8.10 3.02 -20.60
N ARG A 99 6.96 3.44 -21.17
CA ARG A 99 6.61 4.86 -21.36
C ARG A 99 5.75 5.36 -20.19
N GLY A 100 4.70 4.62 -19.85
CA GLY A 100 3.71 5.00 -18.86
C GLY A 100 3.65 4.02 -17.69
N MET A 101 3.30 4.53 -16.51
CA MET A 101 3.15 3.75 -15.28
C MET A 101 1.86 4.14 -14.55
N LYS A 102 1.23 3.15 -13.93
CA LYS A 102 0.17 3.31 -12.93
C LYS A 102 0.57 2.60 -11.66
N PHE A 103 0.03 3.07 -10.53
CA PHE A 103 0.35 2.56 -9.21
C PHE A 103 -0.90 2.29 -8.41
N LYS A 104 -0.88 1.24 -7.59
CA LYS A 104 -1.89 0.99 -6.58
C LYS A 104 -1.26 0.41 -5.32
N ILE A 105 -1.96 0.49 -4.21
CA ILE A 105 -1.64 -0.23 -2.97
C ILE A 105 -2.80 -1.16 -2.63
N LYS A 106 -2.48 -2.39 -2.21
CA LYS A 106 -3.41 -3.34 -1.62
C LYS A 106 -3.11 -3.48 -0.14
N LEU A 107 -4.13 -3.34 0.69
CA LEU A 107 -4.08 -3.58 2.12
C LEU A 107 -4.79 -4.90 2.42
N GLU A 108 -4.20 -5.74 3.24
CA GLU A 108 -4.74 -7.06 3.61
C GLU A 108 -4.58 -7.30 5.11
N ARG A 109 -5.53 -8.03 5.69
CA ARG A 109 -5.48 -8.49 7.08
C ARG A 109 -6.06 -9.88 7.26
N GLY A 110 -5.54 -10.67 8.20
CA GLY A 110 -6.03 -12.00 8.54
C GLY A 110 -7.23 -12.01 9.50
N SER A 111 -7.31 -11.02 10.39
CA SER A 111 -8.36 -10.88 11.40
C SER A 111 -9.10 -9.55 11.30
N THR A 112 -10.42 -9.57 11.50
CA THR A 112 -11.28 -8.38 11.59
C THR A 112 -10.97 -7.48 12.79
N THR A 113 -10.27 -8.01 13.80
CA THR A 113 -9.82 -7.25 14.97
C THR A 113 -8.55 -6.44 14.71
N ASN A 114 -7.79 -6.82 13.68
CA ASN A 114 -6.52 -6.20 13.36
C ASN A 114 -6.73 -5.18 12.24
N ASN A 115 -5.88 -4.16 12.20
CA ASN A 115 -5.93 -3.17 11.14
C ASN A 115 -4.53 -2.59 10.88
N LEU A 116 -4.44 -1.89 9.76
CA LEU A 116 -3.25 -1.23 9.30
C LEU A 116 -3.56 0.17 8.80
N ASP A 117 -2.61 1.04 9.06
CA ASP A 117 -2.73 2.48 8.95
C ASP A 117 -1.53 2.98 8.15
N VAL A 118 -1.78 3.50 6.94
CA VAL A 118 -0.75 4.03 6.04
C VAL A 118 -0.69 5.54 6.18
N SER A 119 0.43 6.03 6.73
CA SER A 119 0.67 7.45 6.98
C SER A 119 1.42 8.15 5.84
N VAL A 120 2.29 7.42 5.14
CA VAL A 120 3.04 7.89 3.97
C VAL A 120 2.85 6.89 2.83
N LEU A 121 2.59 7.40 1.64
CA LEU A 121 2.56 6.63 0.40
C LEU A 121 3.01 7.55 -0.73
N THR A 122 4.25 7.37 -1.17
CA THR A 122 4.86 8.15 -2.26
C THR A 122 5.61 7.21 -3.19
N VAL A 123 5.51 7.45 -4.49
CA VAL A 123 6.32 6.75 -5.50
C VAL A 123 7.26 7.74 -6.16
N HIS A 124 8.54 7.40 -6.18
CA HIS A 124 9.59 8.16 -6.84
C HIS A 124 9.99 7.48 -8.15
N VAL A 125 9.80 8.18 -9.26
CA VAL A 125 10.31 7.77 -10.57
C VAL A 125 11.55 8.61 -10.87
N LYS A 126 12.70 7.96 -11.00
CA LYS A 126 13.98 8.62 -11.27
C LYS A 126 14.37 8.42 -12.74
N GLU A 127 14.93 9.47 -13.33
CA GLU A 127 15.64 9.32 -14.60
C GLU A 127 16.88 8.46 -14.41
N ALA A 128 17.19 7.61 -15.40
CA ALA A 128 18.45 6.88 -15.41
C ALA A 128 19.59 7.91 -15.57
N VAL A 129 20.63 7.76 -14.75
CA VAL A 129 21.88 8.56 -14.84
C VAL A 129 22.61 8.25 -16.14
#